data_AF-A0A226EEI3-F1
#
_entry.id   AF-A0A226EEI3-F1
#
_cell.length_a   1.000
_cell.length_b   1.000
_cell.length_c   1.000
_cell.angle_alpha   90.00
_cell.angle_beta   90.00
_cell.angle_gamma   90.00
#
_symmetry.space_group_name_H-M   'P 1'
#
loop_
_entity.id
_entity.type
_entity.pdbx_description
1 polymer ?
#
loop_
_entity_poly.entity_id
_entity_poly.type
_entity_poly.pdbx_seq_one_letter_code
_entity_poly.pdbx_strand_id
1 'polypeptide(L)'
;MTTKVISAPKSPLDLEEKLILLVQQRPALYDKKDPAYKNRNTRAVMWEEIGKLLGKTEFDCQQLWTKLRSQFSGFLRKLRNPSGKEDKPRPFFRHEGAMRFIRDIVDPDER
;
A
#
# COMPACT_ATOMS: atom_id res chain seq x y z
N MET A 1 13.13 -0.61 -20.53
CA MET A 1 13.18 -1.01 -19.11
C MET A 1 13.72 0.19 -18.33
N THR A 2 12.86 1.02 -17.77
CA THR A 2 13.28 2.28 -17.13
C THR A 2 13.47 2.01 -15.63
N THR A 3 14.71 1.77 -15.21
CA THR A 3 15.10 1.78 -13.81
C THR A 3 14.88 3.20 -13.27
N LYS A 4 13.72 3.42 -12.64
CA LYS A 4 13.50 4.65 -11.86
C LYS A 4 14.48 4.62 -10.70
N VAL A 5 15.53 5.44 -10.78
CA VAL A 5 16.42 5.76 -9.67
C VAL A 5 15.54 6.24 -8.52
N ILE A 6 15.44 5.45 -7.46
CA ILE A 6 14.65 5.79 -6.28
C ILE A 6 15.44 6.85 -5.51
N SER A 7 15.29 8.12 -5.92
CA SER A 7 15.83 9.25 -5.17
C SER A 7 15.22 9.29 -3.77
N ALA A 8 15.92 9.84 -2.78
CA ALA A 8 15.39 10.04 -1.43
C ALA A 8 14.02 10.77 -1.46
N PRO A 9 13.06 10.41 -0.59
CA PRO A 9 11.78 11.09 -0.50
C PRO A 9 11.98 12.55 -0.08
N LYS A 10 11.50 13.48 -0.90
CA LYS A 10 11.60 14.94 -0.64
C LYS A 10 10.37 15.49 0.08
N SER A 11 9.33 14.68 0.22
CA SER A 11 8.06 15.05 0.84
C SER A 11 7.39 13.80 1.47
N PRO A 12 6.44 13.96 2.42
CA PRO A 12 5.66 12.84 2.94
C PRO A 12 4.91 12.07 1.85
N LEU A 13 4.44 12.78 0.80
CA LEU A 13 3.73 12.21 -0.34
C LEU A 13 4.64 11.33 -1.20
N ASP A 14 5.86 11.79 -1.47
CA ASP A 14 6.89 11.00 -2.15
C ASP A 14 7.21 9.71 -1.39
N LEU A 15 7.24 9.79 -0.06
CA LEU A 15 7.55 8.65 0.79
C LEU A 15 6.44 7.60 0.73
N GLU A 16 5.18 8.04 0.81
CA GLU A 16 4.00 7.18 0.65
C GLU A 16 3.97 6.50 -0.72
N GLU A 17 4.20 7.26 -1.80
CA GLU A 17 4.22 6.70 -3.16
C GLU A 17 5.35 5.68 -3.35
N LYS A 18 6.57 5.99 -2.90
CA LYS A 18 7.72 5.07 -2.99
C LYS A 18 7.49 3.80 -2.18
N LEU A 19 6.91 3.91 -0.99
CA LEU A 19 6.54 2.75 -0.18
C LEU A 19 5.58 1.85 -0.95
N ILE A 20 4.53 2.41 -1.56
CA ILE A 20 3.53 1.65 -2.32
C ILE A 20 4.20 0.91 -3.49
N LEU A 21 5.07 1.58 -4.25
CA LEU A 21 5.79 0.97 -5.38
C LEU A 21 6.72 -0.17 -4.92
N LEU A 22 7.42 0.01 -3.79
CA LEU A 22 8.29 -1.02 -3.24
C LEU A 22 7.53 -2.23 -2.71
N VAL A 23 6.37 -2.01 -2.10
CA VAL A 23 5.47 -3.08 -1.66
C VAL A 23 4.86 -3.80 -2.86
N GLN A 24 4.47 -3.08 -3.92
CA GLN A 24 3.92 -3.66 -5.15
C GLN A 24 4.86 -4.70 -5.76
N GLN A 25 6.17 -4.45 -5.75
CA GLN A 25 7.21 -5.36 -6.26
C GLN A 25 7.39 -6.62 -5.40
N ARG A 26 6.79 -6.69 -4.21
CA ARG A 26 6.99 -7.74 -3.21
C ARG A 26 5.64 -8.36 -2.81
N PRO A 27 5.06 -9.25 -3.64
CA PRO A 27 3.76 -9.87 -3.38
C PRO A 27 3.66 -10.57 -2.03
N ALA A 28 4.75 -11.15 -1.53
CA ALA A 28 4.86 -11.73 -0.19
C ALA A 28 4.41 -10.80 0.97
N LEU A 29 4.38 -9.48 0.77
CA LEU A 29 3.96 -8.51 1.78
C LEU A 29 2.44 -8.30 1.86
N TYR A 30 1.69 -8.63 0.80
CA TYR A 30 0.26 -8.30 0.71
C TYR A 30 -0.63 -9.40 0.13
N ASP A 31 -0.08 -10.32 -0.67
CA ASP A 31 -0.82 -11.39 -1.32
C ASP A 31 -0.76 -12.68 -0.51
N LYS A 32 -1.93 -13.13 0.00
CA LYS A 32 -2.06 -14.38 0.77
C LYS A 32 -1.79 -15.63 -0.07
N LYS A 33 -1.86 -15.53 -1.40
CA LYS A 33 -1.57 -16.63 -2.33
C LYS A 33 -0.07 -16.81 -2.56
N ASP A 34 0.74 -15.81 -2.22
CA ASP A 34 2.19 -15.91 -2.32
C ASP A 34 2.72 -16.92 -1.28
N PRO A 35 3.53 -17.91 -1.69
CA PRO A 35 4.04 -18.93 -0.78
C PRO A 35 4.91 -18.36 0.35
N ALA A 36 5.58 -17.23 0.11
CA ALA A 36 6.39 -16.54 1.10
C ALA A 36 5.57 -15.63 2.03
N TYR A 37 4.26 -15.43 1.79
CA TYR A 37 3.38 -14.64 2.67
C TYR A 37 3.32 -15.17 4.10
N LYS A 38 3.35 -16.50 4.25
CA LYS A 38 3.38 -17.17 5.56
C LYS A 38 4.77 -17.20 6.19
N ASN A 39 5.81 -16.91 5.42
CA ASN A 39 7.19 -16.91 5.90
C ASN A 39 7.54 -15.57 6.56
N ARG A 40 7.42 -15.52 7.89
CA ARG A 40 7.72 -14.33 8.69
C ARG A 40 9.15 -13.83 8.46
N ASN A 41 10.11 -14.73 8.29
CA ASN A 41 11.52 -14.35 8.12
C ASN A 41 11.72 -13.63 6.77
N THR A 42 11.14 -14.17 5.69
CA THR A 42 11.19 -13.53 4.37
C THR A 42 10.53 -12.16 4.39
N ARG A 43 9.38 -12.02 5.06
CA ARG A 43 8.68 -10.73 5.16
C ARG A 43 9.47 -9.69 5.96
N ALA A 44 10.11 -10.10 7.06
CA ALA A 44 10.97 -9.21 7.84
C ALA A 44 12.13 -8.68 6.99
N VAL A 45 12.83 -9.55 6.25
CA VAL A 45 13.90 -9.15 5.33
C VAL A 45 13.39 -8.18 4.26
N MET A 46 12.21 -8.44 3.68
CA MET A 46 11.60 -7.55 2.69
C MET A 46 11.29 -6.16 3.27
N TRP A 47 10.77 -6.09 4.49
CA TRP A 47 10.51 -4.81 5.15
C TRP A 47 11.78 -4.07 5.55
N GLU A 48 12.80 -4.78 6.01
CA GLU A 48 14.11 -4.20 6.32
C GLU A 48 14.72 -3.54 5.08
N GLU A 49 14.70 -4.24 3.93
CA GLU A 49 15.16 -3.71 2.65
C GLU A 49 14.38 -2.46 2.22
N ILE A 50 13.05 -2.47 2.36
CA ILE A 50 12.22 -1.27 2.11
C ILE A 50 12.62 -0.12 3.03
N GLY A 51 12.83 -0.40 4.32
CA GLY A 51 13.28 0.58 5.31
C GLY A 51 14.59 1.24 4.89
N LYS A 52 15.60 0.43 4.52
CA LYS A 52 16.89 0.93 4.03
C LYS A 52 16.73 1.84 2.81
N LEU A 53 15.91 1.44 1.83
CA LEU A 53 15.67 2.23 0.61
C LEU A 53 14.95 3.57 0.88
N LEU A 54 14.13 3.63 1.93
CA LEU A 54 13.38 4.83 2.31
C LEU A 54 14.07 5.67 3.40
N GLY A 55 15.19 5.20 3.96
CA GLY A 55 15.83 5.80 5.14
C GLY A 55 14.93 5.76 6.38
N LYS A 56 14.17 4.67 6.56
CA LYS A 56 13.21 4.44 7.63
C LYS A 56 13.42 3.07 8.29
N THR A 57 12.82 2.88 9.46
CA THR A 57 12.80 1.56 10.10
C THR A 57 11.77 0.65 9.42
N GLU A 58 11.96 -0.66 9.52
CA GLU A 58 10.93 -1.65 9.13
C GLU A 58 9.58 -1.31 9.78
N PHE A 59 9.58 -0.96 11.07
CA PHE A 59 8.37 -0.64 11.82
C PHE A 59 7.63 0.58 11.26
N ASP A 60 8.34 1.66 10.94
CA ASP A 60 7.74 2.85 10.31
C ASP A 60 7.10 2.52 8.96
N CYS A 61 7.77 1.69 8.15
CA CYS A 61 7.26 1.27 6.85
C CYS A 61 5.99 0.41 6.99
N GLN A 62 5.97 -0.52 7.95
CA GLN A 62 4.79 -1.35 8.24
C GLN A 62 3.60 -0.52 8.72
N GLN A 63 3.84 0.43 9.63
CA GLN A 63 2.80 1.34 10.13
C GLN A 63 2.23 2.21 9.01
N LEU A 64 3.09 2.77 8.16
CA LEU A 64 2.66 3.58 7.04
C LEU A 64 1.88 2.75 6.00
N TRP A 65 2.33 1.54 5.69
CA TRP A 65 1.61 0.63 4.80
C TRP A 65 0.23 0.27 5.36
N THR A 66 0.15 -0.02 6.65
CA THR A 66 -1.12 -0.34 7.34
C THR A 66 -2.10 0.83 7.25
N LYS A 67 -1.62 2.06 7.52
CA LYS A 67 -2.41 3.28 7.37
C LYS A 67 -2.92 3.45 5.94
N LEU A 68 -2.05 3.31 4.94
CA LEU A 68 -2.42 3.45 3.53
C LEU A 68 -3.44 2.39 3.09
N ARG A 69 -3.24 1.13 3.47
CA ARG A 69 -4.19 0.03 3.19
C ARG A 69 -5.55 0.31 3.82
N SER A 70 -5.59 0.77 5.08
CA SER A 70 -6.83 1.15 5.77
C SER A 70 -7.57 2.30 5.05
N GLN A 71 -6.85 3.33 4.62
CA GLN A 71 -7.41 4.41 3.80
C GLN A 71 -7.98 3.89 2.48
N PHE A 72 -7.27 2.97 1.81
CA PHE A 72 -7.71 2.37 0.56
C PHE A 72 -8.94 1.47 0.74
N SER A 73 -9.00 0.63 1.78
CA SER A 73 -10.19 -0.15 2.15
C SER A 73 -11.40 0.75 2.37
N GLY A 74 -11.22 1.85 3.12
CA GLY A 74 -12.27 2.85 3.35
C GLY A 74 -12.74 3.52 2.07
N PHE A 75 -11.81 3.83 1.15
CA PHE A 75 -12.13 4.33 -0.19
C PHE A 75 -12.94 3.31 -1.00
N LEU A 76 -12.54 2.04 -1.04
CA LEU A 76 -13.27 0.98 -1.73
C LEU A 76 -14.67 0.77 -1.15
N ARG A 77 -14.83 0.86 0.17
CA ARG A 77 -16.14 0.78 0.83
C ARG A 77 -17.06 1.91 0.40
N LYS A 78 -16.55 3.15 0.35
CA LYS A 78 -17.31 4.32 -0.13
C LYS A 78 -17.67 4.21 -1.61
N LEU A 79 -16.80 3.59 -2.41
CA LEU A 79 -17.05 3.35 -3.84
C LEU A 79 -18.12 2.27 -4.06
N ARG A 80 -18.13 1.22 -3.22
CA ARG A 80 -19.12 0.12 -3.29
C ARG A 80 -20.49 0.54 -2.79
N ASN A 81 -20.54 1.31 -1.70
CA ASN A 81 -21.78 1.74 -1.07
C ASN A 81 -21.82 3.27 -0.98
N PRO A 82 -22.23 3.98 -2.05
CA PRO A 82 -22.51 5.40 -1.98
C PRO A 82 -23.72 5.59 -1.05
N SER A 83 -23.48 5.81 0.25
CA SER A 83 -24.55 6.04 1.22
C SER A 83 -25.30 7.34 0.88
N GLY A 84 -26.50 7.18 0.33
CA GLY A 84 -27.50 8.23 0.17
C GLY A 84 -27.88 8.52 -1.28
N LYS A 85 -29.17 8.71 -1.52
CA LYS A 85 -29.78 9.18 -2.77
C LYS A 85 -29.39 10.65 -3.03
N GLU A 86 -28.12 10.95 -3.23
CA GLU A 86 -27.65 12.31 -3.48
C GLU A 86 -26.42 12.27 -4.39
N ASP A 87 -26.31 13.29 -5.24
CA ASP A 87 -25.27 13.57 -6.23
C ASP A 87 -23.89 13.84 -5.58
N LYS A 88 -23.40 12.91 -4.74
CA LYS A 88 -22.13 13.08 -4.03
C LYS A 88 -20.96 12.84 -4.99
N PRO A 89 -19.92 13.69 -4.94
CA PRO A 89 -18.74 13.50 -5.77
C PRO A 89 -18.08 12.15 -5.45
N ARG A 90 -17.54 11.51 -6.49
CA ARG A 90 -16.80 10.25 -6.38
C ARG A 90 -15.76 10.38 -5.24
N PRO A 91 -15.68 9.42 -4.30
CA PRO A 91 -14.67 9.46 -3.27
C PRO A 91 -13.29 9.59 -3.91
N PHE A 92 -12.42 10.40 -3.31
CA PHE A 92 -11.07 10.63 -3.82
C PHE A 92 -10.06 9.94 -2.90
N PHE A 93 -9.15 9.18 -3.49
CA PHE A 93 -7.99 8.63 -2.81
C PHE A 93 -6.74 8.93 -3.63
N ARG A 94 -5.87 9.76 -3.07
CA ARG A 94 -4.64 10.26 -3.71
C ARG A 94 -3.74 9.19 -4.31
N HIS A 95 -3.69 8.00 -3.70
CA HIS A 95 -2.86 6.88 -4.17
C HIS A 95 -3.69 5.78 -4.83
N GLU A 96 -4.90 6.06 -5.33
CA GLU A 96 -5.79 5.08 -5.98
C GLU A 96 -5.08 4.35 -7.11
N GLY A 97 -4.40 5.08 -8.00
CA GLY A 97 -3.67 4.49 -9.12
C GLY A 97 -2.54 3.56 -8.65
N ALA A 98 -1.75 4.01 -7.67
CA ALA A 98 -0.63 3.26 -7.14
C ALA A 98 -1.05 2.02 -6.31
N MET A 99 -2.20 2.07 -5.63
CA MET A 99 -2.73 0.94 -4.83
C MET A 99 -3.69 0.03 -5.60
N ARG A 100 -3.90 0.26 -6.90
CA ARG A 100 -4.83 -0.55 -7.69
C ARG A 100 -4.49 -2.05 -7.69
N PHE A 101 -3.22 -2.42 -7.54
CA PHE A 101 -2.76 -3.81 -7.53
C PHE A 101 -3.27 -4.64 -6.35
N ILE A 102 -3.65 -3.99 -5.23
CA ILE A 102 -4.23 -4.69 -4.07
C ILE A 102 -5.76 -4.66 -4.05
N ARG A 103 -6.42 -4.07 -5.07
CA ARG A 103 -7.87 -3.88 -5.07
C ARG A 103 -8.64 -5.18 -4.88
N ASP A 104 -8.25 -6.25 -5.57
CA ASP A 104 -8.91 -7.56 -5.51
C ASP A 104 -8.42 -8.43 -4.35
N ILE A 105 -7.43 -7.94 -3.59
CA ILE A 105 -6.81 -8.63 -2.44
C ILE A 105 -7.30 -8.05 -1.12
N VAL A 106 -7.58 -6.73 -1.11
CA VAL A 106 -8.09 -6.00 0.03
C VAL A 106 -9.60 -6.10 0.03
N ASP A 107 -10.15 -6.96 0.88
CA ASP A 107 -11.57 -6.92 1.14
C ASP A 107 -11.90 -5.67 1.98
N PRO A 108 -12.85 -4.82 1.55
CA PRO A 108 -13.21 -3.60 2.28
C PRO A 108 -13.89 -3.85 3.65
N ASP A 109 -14.22 -5.11 3.98
CA ASP A 109 -14.78 -5.55 5.25
C ASP A 109 -13.79 -6.32 6.14
N GLU A 110 -12.57 -6.61 5.66
CA GLU A 110 -11.53 -7.29 6.44
C GLU A 110 -11.02 -6.33 7.55
N ARG A 111 -11.46 -6.57 8.79
CA ARG A 111 -11.12 -5.80 9.99
C ARG A 111 -9.96 -6.41 10.77
#